data_AF-A0A356XG43-F1
#
_entry.id   AF-A0A356XG43-F1
#
_cell.length_a   1.000
_cell.length_b   1.000
_cell.length_c   1.000
_cell.angle_alpha   90.00
_cell.angle_beta   90.00
_cell.angle_gamma   90.00
#
_symmetry.space_group_name_H-M   'P 1'
#
loop_
_entity.id
_entity.type
_entity.pdbx_description
1 polymer ?
#
loop_
_entity_poly.entity_id
_entity_poly.type
_entity_poly.pdbx_seq_one_letter_code
_entity_poly.pdbx_strand_id
1 'polypeptide(L)'
;MKRNRKAGLILFLISTILMSSCSSGSRADQYVKGGRSQVGSIPDFLKPVRLKNFNDPKEVVQKLGQTPNPSDVEGYAIHPDGGLIYDILSREAKKTGVLGKYDDAEVSTGTVSVGGTTLQFSLPKSAAAYDLIPIRYTVTSSDSILPVHISATAFEEESRRKGRDLYDLNIPGVVDVDIEYLGYVDGKLQTGLRPVLSPKLDNDIQGKSYPGYTTTDLIRSGTLRSSDITWLKFKYTNTGNTILDADGNGTFSFIPHLYKKEGSKWADSDITVNMHERLFDYLYPGESDEMWITFRKRNFAPGEYKIIFEGRIRNEQKDSDYAAVWKGRTLMTSSFEFTVKADAGV
;
A
#
# COMPACT_ATOMS: atom_id res chain seq x y z
N MET A 1 -0.38 -16.15 -15.86
CA MET A 1 0.98 -16.72 -16.04
C MET A 1 1.57 -16.94 -14.65
N LYS A 2 1.56 -18.18 -14.12
CA LYS A 2 2.12 -18.47 -12.78
C LYS A 2 3.66 -18.43 -12.89
N ARG A 3 4.29 -17.37 -12.39
CA ARG A 3 5.75 -17.32 -12.27
C ARG A 3 6.15 -18.18 -11.06
N ASN A 4 6.80 -19.32 -11.31
CA ASN A 4 7.50 -20.09 -10.28
C ASN A 4 8.71 -19.25 -9.83
N ARG A 5 8.55 -18.44 -8.78
CA ARG A 5 9.67 -17.79 -8.10
C ARG A 5 10.21 -18.77 -7.05
N LYS A 6 11.48 -19.16 -7.16
CA LYS A 6 12.20 -19.83 -6.07
C LYS A 6 12.47 -18.77 -4.99
N ALA A 7 12.05 -19.01 -3.76
CA ALA A 7 12.37 -18.12 -2.64
C ALA A 7 13.89 -18.11 -2.41
N GLY A 8 14.49 -16.94 -2.47
CA GLY A 8 15.87 -16.68 -2.07
C GLY A 8 16.00 -16.54 -0.56
N LEU A 9 17.25 -16.46 -0.10
CA LEU A 9 17.73 -16.38 1.28
C LEU A 9 16.82 -15.55 2.22
N ILE A 10 16.61 -16.05 3.45
CA ILE A 10 15.85 -15.38 4.51
C ILE A 10 16.83 -14.67 5.46
N LEU A 11 16.66 -13.37 5.66
CA LEU A 11 17.47 -12.55 6.57
C LEU A 11 16.73 -12.36 7.91
N PHE A 12 17.49 -12.34 9.02
CA PHE A 12 16.96 -12.10 10.37
C PHE A 12 17.44 -10.75 10.89
N LEU A 13 16.53 -9.98 11.48
CA LEU A 13 16.85 -8.71 12.13
C LEU A 13 16.35 -8.68 13.58
N ILE A 14 17.15 -8.09 14.47
CA ILE A 14 16.79 -7.74 15.85
C ILE A 14 16.84 -6.22 15.97
N SER A 15 15.76 -5.59 16.42
CA SER A 15 15.73 -4.16 16.76
C SER A 15 15.16 -3.92 18.15
N THR A 16 15.81 -3.07 18.95
CA THR A 16 15.29 -2.57 20.23
C THR A 16 14.38 -1.37 19.98
N ILE A 17 13.12 -1.43 20.41
CA ILE A 17 12.17 -0.32 20.26
C ILE A 17 11.92 0.30 21.64
N LEU A 18 12.31 1.57 21.83
CA LEU A 18 11.89 2.34 23.02
C LEU A 18 10.43 2.77 22.83
N MET A 19 9.50 2.08 23.50
CA MET A 19 8.12 2.54 23.64
C MET A 19 7.92 3.25 24.99
N SER A 20 7.59 4.54 24.93
CA SER A 20 7.04 5.29 26.08
C SER A 20 5.60 4.83 26.31
N SER A 21 5.31 4.34 27.52
CA SER A 21 3.98 3.87 27.91
C SER A 21 3.00 5.04 27.99
N CYS A 22 1.91 4.96 27.22
CA CYS A 22 0.67 5.68 27.53
C CYS A 22 -0.31 4.65 28.10
N SER A 23 -0.65 4.81 29.38
CA SER A 23 -1.73 4.06 30.01
C SER A 23 -3.07 4.47 29.39
N SER A 24 -3.81 3.50 28.85
CA SER A 24 -5.23 3.68 28.54
C SER A 24 -6.05 2.82 29.49
N GLY A 25 -6.88 3.50 30.27
CA GLY A 25 -7.82 2.89 31.20
C GLY A 25 -8.87 2.07 30.46
N SER A 26 -9.18 0.92 31.02
CA SER A 26 -10.23 0.01 30.57
C SER A 26 -11.60 0.69 30.47
N ARG A 27 -12.23 0.61 29.30
CA ARG A 27 -13.69 0.71 29.15
C ARG A 27 -14.20 -0.47 28.34
N ALA A 28 -14.21 -1.64 28.99
CA ALA A 28 -15.15 -2.70 28.64
C ALA A 28 -16.50 -2.30 29.24
N ASP A 29 -17.43 -1.79 28.44
CA ASP A 29 -18.88 -1.73 28.73
C ASP A 29 -19.64 -0.89 27.68
N GLN A 30 -19.62 -1.27 26.40
CA GLN A 30 -20.57 -0.74 25.40
C GLN A 30 -20.93 -1.78 24.33
N TYR A 31 -21.44 -2.94 24.73
CA TYR A 31 -22.31 -3.74 23.84
C TYR A 31 -23.75 -3.63 24.34
N VAL A 32 -24.45 -2.65 23.78
CA VAL A 32 -25.87 -2.40 24.01
C VAL A 32 -26.68 -3.56 23.44
N LYS A 33 -27.59 -4.10 24.26
CA LYS A 33 -28.67 -5.02 23.90
C LYS A 33 -29.55 -4.42 22.79
N GLY A 34 -29.23 -4.69 21.54
CA GLY A 34 -30.10 -4.43 20.38
C GLY A 34 -30.93 -5.68 20.05
N GLY A 35 -32.25 -5.54 19.99
CA GLY A 35 -33.19 -6.64 19.78
C GLY A 35 -32.96 -7.42 18.47
N ARG A 36 -33.31 -8.71 18.52
CA ARG A 36 -33.28 -9.66 17.40
C ARG A 36 -33.96 -9.08 16.16
N SER A 37 -33.18 -8.64 15.17
CA SER A 37 -33.67 -8.48 13.80
C SER A 37 -33.86 -9.86 13.17
N GLN A 38 -34.98 -10.06 12.48
CA GLN A 38 -35.26 -11.31 11.78
C GLN A 38 -34.19 -11.59 10.72
N VAL A 39 -33.76 -12.85 10.68
CA VAL A 39 -32.73 -13.41 9.81
C VAL A 39 -33.17 -13.33 8.34
N GLY A 40 -32.42 -12.60 7.52
CA GLY A 40 -32.59 -12.57 6.07
C GLY A 40 -31.88 -13.75 5.41
N SER A 41 -32.53 -14.38 4.42
CA SER A 41 -31.92 -15.39 3.56
C SER A 41 -30.81 -14.78 2.68
N ILE A 42 -29.81 -15.59 2.31
CA ILE A 42 -28.71 -15.21 1.41
C ILE A 42 -29.29 -14.58 0.12
N PRO A 43 -28.93 -13.33 -0.23
CA PRO A 43 -29.37 -12.73 -1.48
C PRO A 43 -28.76 -13.47 -2.68
N ASP A 44 -29.58 -13.76 -3.69
CA ASP A 44 -29.16 -14.24 -4.99
C ASP A 44 -28.50 -13.08 -5.77
N PHE A 45 -27.17 -13.04 -5.80
CA PHE A 45 -26.39 -11.96 -6.45
C PHE A 45 -26.55 -11.90 -7.97
N LEU A 46 -27.21 -12.89 -8.59
CA LEU A 46 -27.55 -12.85 -10.01
C LEU A 46 -28.87 -12.11 -10.27
N LYS A 47 -29.64 -11.78 -9.22
CA LYS A 47 -30.86 -10.99 -9.34
C LYS A 47 -30.61 -9.53 -8.93
N PRO A 48 -30.87 -8.55 -9.81
CA PRO A 48 -30.66 -7.15 -9.48
C PRO A 48 -31.61 -6.70 -8.36
N VAL A 49 -31.05 -6.38 -7.20
CA VAL A 49 -31.79 -5.80 -6.07
C VAL A 49 -31.70 -4.28 -6.16
N ARG A 50 -32.85 -3.62 -6.40
CA ARG A 50 -32.93 -2.15 -6.41
C ARG A 50 -33.07 -1.61 -4.99
N LEU A 51 -32.12 -0.77 -4.59
CA LEU A 51 -32.23 0.10 -3.43
C LEU A 51 -33.03 1.34 -3.81
N LYS A 52 -33.97 1.76 -2.95
CA LYS A 52 -34.76 2.98 -3.13
C LYS A 52 -33.99 4.20 -2.61
N ASN A 53 -33.20 4.03 -1.55
CA ASN A 53 -32.35 5.07 -0.98
C ASN A 53 -31.00 4.49 -0.54
N PHE A 54 -29.94 4.83 -1.26
CA PHE A 54 -28.58 4.37 -0.96
C PHE A 54 -28.03 4.90 0.38
N ASN A 55 -28.62 5.98 0.93
CA ASN A 55 -28.20 6.57 2.19
C ASN A 55 -29.01 6.07 3.40
N ASP A 56 -29.97 5.15 3.22
CA ASP A 56 -30.67 4.52 4.33
C ASP A 56 -29.94 3.23 4.74
N PRO A 57 -29.13 3.24 5.83
CA PRO A 57 -28.39 2.07 6.25
C PRO A 57 -29.30 0.89 6.62
N LYS A 58 -30.57 1.14 7.00
CA LYS A 58 -31.52 0.05 7.27
C LYS A 58 -31.95 -0.67 6.00
N GLU A 59 -32.22 0.08 4.93
CA GLU A 59 -32.58 -0.52 3.64
C GLU A 59 -31.41 -1.32 3.06
N VAL A 60 -30.19 -0.78 3.14
CA VAL A 60 -28.97 -1.45 2.67
C VAL A 60 -28.74 -2.75 3.44
N VAL A 61 -28.77 -2.71 4.79
CA VAL A 61 -28.57 -3.89 5.63
C VAL A 61 -29.68 -4.93 5.43
N GLN A 62 -30.93 -4.50 5.27
CA GLN A 62 -32.05 -5.44 5.10
C GLN A 62 -32.01 -6.16 3.75
N LYS A 63 -31.62 -5.46 2.67
CA LYS A 63 -31.70 -6.00 1.31
C LYS A 63 -30.40 -6.65 0.83
N LEU A 64 -29.27 -6.17 1.32
CA LEU A 64 -27.93 -6.60 0.88
C LEU A 64 -27.07 -7.09 2.04
N GLY A 65 -27.44 -6.77 3.29
CA GLY A 65 -26.69 -7.19 4.46
C GLY A 65 -26.78 -8.71 4.63
N GLN A 66 -25.63 -9.36 4.46
CA GLN A 66 -25.42 -10.67 5.03
C GLN A 66 -24.94 -10.44 6.46
N THR A 67 -25.75 -10.80 7.44
CA THR A 67 -25.21 -11.09 8.77
C THR A 67 -25.07 -12.59 8.84
N PRO A 68 -23.91 -13.16 8.44
CA PRO A 68 -23.66 -14.57 8.74
C PRO A 68 -23.87 -14.76 10.25
N ASN A 69 -24.44 -15.90 10.64
CA ASN A 69 -24.39 -16.27 12.05
C ASN A 69 -22.92 -16.15 12.50
N PRO A 70 -22.65 -15.56 13.68
CA PRO A 70 -21.29 -15.51 14.19
C PRO A 70 -20.69 -16.91 14.09
N SER A 71 -19.62 -17.05 13.32
CA SER A 71 -18.88 -18.31 13.28
C SER A 71 -18.33 -18.56 14.68
N ASP A 72 -18.26 -19.81 15.11
CA ASP A 72 -17.49 -20.18 16.30
C ASP A 72 -16.01 -19.87 16.03
N VAL A 73 -15.57 -18.67 16.41
CA VAL A 73 -14.17 -18.25 16.32
C VAL A 73 -13.53 -18.58 17.66
N GLU A 74 -12.55 -19.49 17.64
CA GLU A 74 -11.70 -19.72 18.80
C GLU A 74 -11.00 -18.41 19.20
N GLY A 75 -11.11 -18.04 20.48
CA GLY A 75 -10.39 -16.90 21.01
C GLY A 75 -8.87 -17.03 20.89
N TYR A 76 -8.18 -15.89 20.93
CA TYR A 76 -6.73 -15.87 21.09
C TYR A 76 -6.35 -16.29 22.51
N ALA A 77 -5.23 -17.01 22.63
CA ALA A 77 -4.66 -17.27 23.94
C ALA A 77 -3.99 -15.99 24.46
N ILE A 78 -3.95 -15.84 25.78
CA ILE A 78 -3.21 -14.77 26.45
C ILE A 78 -2.03 -15.40 27.17
N HIS A 79 -0.83 -14.91 26.90
CA HIS A 79 0.39 -15.34 27.57
C HIS A 79 0.36 -14.92 29.05
N PRO A 80 1.05 -15.61 29.99
CA PRO A 80 1.01 -15.26 31.41
C PRO A 80 1.41 -13.82 31.77
N ASP A 81 2.13 -13.12 30.90
CA ASP A 81 2.47 -11.70 31.04
C ASP A 81 1.35 -10.73 30.56
N GLY A 82 0.22 -11.26 30.11
CA GLY A 82 -0.90 -10.50 29.57
C GLY A 82 -0.82 -10.23 28.06
N GLY A 83 0.23 -10.68 27.37
CA GLY A 83 0.38 -10.52 25.93
C GLY A 83 -0.59 -11.37 25.11
N LEU A 84 -1.10 -10.83 24.00
CA LEU A 84 -1.93 -11.58 23.05
C LEU A 84 -1.08 -12.57 22.25
N ILE A 85 -1.44 -13.85 22.27
CA ILE A 85 -0.84 -14.86 21.38
C ILE A 85 -1.65 -14.85 20.08
N TYR A 86 -1.13 -14.11 19.09
CA TYR A 86 -1.71 -14.06 17.75
C TYR A 86 -1.10 -15.15 16.84
N ASP A 87 -1.85 -16.24 16.62
CA ASP A 87 -1.35 -17.44 15.94
C ASP A 87 -2.34 -18.00 14.89
N ILE A 88 -3.27 -17.19 14.39
CA ILE A 88 -4.37 -17.66 13.52
C ILE A 88 -3.86 -18.39 12.26
N LEU A 89 -2.80 -17.87 11.63
CA LEU A 89 -2.18 -18.49 10.46
C LEU A 89 -1.53 -19.84 10.82
N SER A 90 -0.89 -19.92 11.99
CA SER A 90 -0.29 -21.16 12.52
C SER A 90 -1.33 -22.23 12.82
N ARG A 91 -2.48 -21.85 13.39
CA ARG A 91 -3.59 -22.78 13.63
C ARG A 91 -4.12 -23.35 12.31
N GLU A 92 -4.34 -22.49 11.32
CA GLU A 92 -4.86 -22.91 10.02
C GLU A 92 -3.85 -23.77 9.25
N ALA A 93 -2.57 -23.39 9.24
CA ALA A 93 -1.52 -24.17 8.62
C ALA A 93 -1.33 -25.55 9.28
N LYS A 94 -1.56 -25.66 10.59
CA LYS A 94 -1.59 -26.94 11.30
C LYS A 94 -2.79 -27.79 10.88
N LYS A 95 -3.99 -27.19 10.81
CA LYS A 95 -5.24 -27.87 10.38
C LYS A 95 -5.13 -28.40 8.94
N THR A 96 -4.50 -27.64 8.06
CA THR A 96 -4.31 -27.96 6.64
C THR A 96 -3.10 -28.84 6.36
N GLY A 97 -2.27 -29.14 7.38
CA GLY A 97 -1.06 -29.94 7.23
C GLY A 97 0.09 -29.24 6.49
N VAL A 98 -0.03 -27.93 6.20
CA VAL A 98 1.01 -27.15 5.51
C VAL A 98 2.33 -27.17 6.29
N LEU A 99 2.28 -27.10 7.62
CA LEU A 99 3.47 -27.14 8.46
C LEU A 99 4.24 -28.47 8.36
N GLY A 100 3.52 -29.59 8.21
CA GLY A 100 4.13 -30.92 8.14
C GLY A 100 5.01 -31.14 6.91
N LYS A 101 4.85 -30.32 5.85
CA LYS A 101 5.75 -30.32 4.68
C LYS A 101 7.21 -30.02 5.05
N TYR A 102 7.44 -29.39 6.20
CA TYR A 102 8.73 -28.88 6.62
C TYR A 102 9.36 -29.67 7.77
N ASP A 103 8.73 -30.74 8.24
CA ASP A 103 9.20 -31.50 9.41
C ASP A 103 10.61 -32.09 9.20
N ASP A 104 10.88 -32.58 7.98
CA ASP A 104 12.16 -33.15 7.55
C ASP A 104 12.91 -32.26 6.55
N ALA A 105 12.53 -30.99 6.43
CA ALA A 105 13.20 -30.08 5.49
C ALA A 105 14.66 -29.84 5.90
N GLU A 106 15.55 -29.76 4.90
CA GLU A 106 16.92 -29.33 5.16
C GLU A 106 16.89 -27.89 5.72
N VAL A 107 17.60 -27.66 6.81
CA VAL A 107 17.59 -26.36 7.50
C VAL A 107 18.92 -25.61 7.39
N SER A 108 18.82 -24.28 7.38
CA SER A 108 19.92 -23.37 7.69
C SER A 108 19.78 -22.92 9.14
N THR A 109 20.89 -22.83 9.86
CA THR A 109 20.94 -22.31 11.23
C THR A 109 21.80 -21.06 11.28
N GLY A 110 21.46 -20.12 12.16
CA GLY A 110 22.26 -18.92 12.36
C GLY A 110 22.14 -18.35 13.76
N THR A 111 23.04 -17.41 14.05
CA THR A 111 23.08 -16.67 15.30
C THR A 111 23.24 -15.19 14.99
N VAL A 112 22.39 -14.34 15.56
CA VAL A 112 22.50 -12.87 15.50
C VAL A 112 22.63 -12.34 16.92
N SER A 113 23.58 -11.43 17.17
CA SER A 113 23.76 -10.79 18.47
C SER A 113 23.73 -9.27 18.35
N VAL A 114 22.85 -8.62 19.12
CA VAL A 114 22.69 -7.16 19.16
C VAL A 114 22.44 -6.72 20.59
N GLY A 115 23.25 -5.79 21.10
CA GLY A 115 22.98 -5.11 22.37
C GLY A 115 22.91 -5.99 23.62
N GLY A 116 23.50 -7.19 23.62
CA GLY A 116 23.37 -8.17 24.71
C GLY A 116 22.21 -9.17 24.52
N THR A 117 21.42 -9.02 23.45
CA THR A 117 20.45 -10.01 22.98
C THR A 117 21.13 -10.92 21.95
N THR A 118 20.89 -12.22 22.04
CA THR A 118 21.30 -13.23 21.06
C THR A 118 20.08 -14.00 20.58
N LEU A 119 19.87 -14.03 19.27
CA LEU A 119 18.90 -14.86 18.57
C LEU A 119 19.63 -16.02 17.92
N GLN A 120 19.27 -17.24 18.29
CA GLN A 120 19.62 -18.45 17.55
C GLN A 120 18.40 -18.90 16.78
N PHE A 121 18.56 -19.24 15.51
CA PHE A 121 17.44 -19.65 14.67
C PHE A 121 17.77 -20.82 13.75
N SER A 122 16.73 -21.51 13.31
CA SER A 122 16.75 -22.57 12.30
C SER A 122 15.53 -22.44 11.39
N LEU A 123 15.74 -22.49 10.08
CA LEU A 123 14.71 -22.36 9.07
C LEU A 123 14.92 -23.33 7.90
N PRO A 124 13.87 -23.72 7.17
CA PRO A 124 14.02 -24.48 5.93
C PRO A 124 14.87 -23.74 4.89
N LYS A 125 15.79 -24.43 4.21
CA LYS A 125 16.59 -23.89 3.09
C LYS A 125 15.75 -23.56 1.86
N SER A 126 14.58 -24.15 1.75
CA SER A 126 13.63 -23.93 0.66
C SER A 126 12.21 -23.97 1.19
N ALA A 127 11.38 -23.07 0.68
CA ALA A 127 9.96 -23.02 1.00
C ALA A 127 9.14 -22.65 -0.24
N ALA A 128 7.86 -23.03 -0.22
CA ALA A 128 6.92 -22.60 -1.25
C ALA A 128 6.37 -21.20 -0.92
N ALA A 129 6.17 -20.38 -1.95
CA ALA A 129 5.52 -19.09 -1.79
C ALA A 129 4.11 -19.29 -1.18
N TYR A 130 3.74 -18.40 -0.25
CA TYR A 130 2.46 -18.40 0.47
C TYR A 130 2.21 -19.57 1.44
N ASP A 131 3.18 -20.48 1.63
CA ASP A 131 3.12 -21.42 2.74
C ASP A 131 3.42 -20.70 4.07
N LEU A 132 2.89 -21.25 5.17
CA LEU A 132 3.40 -20.91 6.48
C LEU A 132 4.69 -21.69 6.74
N ILE A 133 5.78 -20.96 6.95
CA ILE A 133 7.12 -21.53 7.12
C ILE A 133 7.45 -21.61 8.61
N PRO A 134 7.76 -22.79 9.16
CA PRO A 134 8.18 -22.88 10.55
C PRO A 134 9.58 -22.31 10.74
N ILE A 135 9.72 -21.38 11.68
CA ILE A 135 11.01 -20.83 12.11
C ILE A 135 11.19 -21.22 13.57
N ARG A 136 12.21 -22.03 13.84
CA ARG A 136 12.59 -22.40 15.22
C ARG A 136 13.59 -21.37 15.71
N TYR A 137 13.36 -20.79 16.87
CA TYR A 137 14.28 -19.80 17.40
C TYR A 137 14.35 -19.81 18.93
N THR A 138 15.47 -19.35 19.45
CA THR A 138 15.73 -19.11 20.87
C THR A 138 16.29 -17.70 21.01
N VAL A 139 15.73 -16.92 21.92
CA VAL A 139 16.20 -15.57 22.23
C VAL A 139 16.71 -15.55 23.65
N THR A 140 17.93 -15.12 23.83
CA THR A 140 18.56 -14.91 25.13
C THR A 140 18.93 -13.44 25.24
N SER A 141 18.53 -12.76 26.31
CA SER A 141 18.78 -11.35 26.54
C SER A 141 19.33 -11.17 27.94
N SER A 142 20.28 -10.24 28.15
CA SER A 142 20.47 -9.68 29.49
C SER A 142 19.19 -8.92 29.89
N ASP A 143 18.90 -8.83 31.19
CA ASP A 143 17.57 -8.48 31.76
C ASP A 143 16.97 -7.11 31.37
N SER A 144 17.61 -6.30 30.51
CA SER A 144 17.28 -4.88 30.32
C SER A 144 16.87 -4.44 28.90
N ILE A 145 16.60 -5.32 27.94
CA ILE A 145 16.47 -4.94 26.52
C ILE A 145 15.04 -5.03 25.94
N LEU A 146 14.04 -5.19 26.81
CA LEU A 146 12.64 -5.24 26.37
C LEU A 146 12.09 -3.84 26.06
N PRO A 147 11.24 -3.70 25.01
CA PRO A 147 10.75 -4.75 24.11
C PRO A 147 11.72 -5.09 22.95
N VAL A 148 11.82 -6.38 22.63
CA VAL A 148 12.58 -6.92 21.49
C VAL A 148 11.60 -7.23 20.33
N HIS A 149 11.89 -6.70 19.14
CA HIS A 149 11.19 -7.05 17.91
C HIS A 149 12.05 -7.99 17.06
N ILE A 150 11.45 -9.11 16.62
CA ILE A 150 12.08 -10.10 15.75
C ILE A 150 11.23 -10.20 14.50
N SER A 151 11.83 -9.88 13.36
CA SER A 151 11.22 -10.07 12.05
C SER A 151 12.05 -11.06 11.25
N ALA A 152 11.37 -11.97 10.58
CA ALA A 152 11.96 -12.86 9.59
C ALA A 152 11.34 -12.53 8.24
N THR A 153 12.20 -12.21 7.29
CA THR A 153 11.79 -11.53 6.08
C THR A 153 12.35 -12.28 4.88
N ALA A 154 11.47 -12.67 3.95
CA ALA A 154 11.81 -13.51 2.80
C ALA A 154 11.52 -12.78 1.48
N PHE A 155 12.38 -11.83 1.12
CA PHE A 155 12.35 -11.17 -0.18
C PHE A 155 13.70 -10.56 -0.51
N GLU A 156 14.62 -11.43 -0.90
CA GLU A 156 15.87 -10.98 -1.50
C GLU A 156 16.11 -11.80 -2.76
N GLU A 157 15.98 -11.14 -3.91
CA GLU A 157 16.50 -11.68 -5.15
C GLU A 157 18.01 -11.43 -5.16
N GLU A 158 18.83 -12.49 -5.07
CA GLU A 158 20.29 -12.35 -4.92
C GLU A 158 20.93 -11.41 -5.96
N SER A 159 20.40 -11.43 -7.19
CA SER A 159 20.82 -10.54 -8.29
C SER A 159 20.61 -9.04 -8.00
N ARG A 160 19.59 -8.69 -7.20
CA ARG A 160 19.24 -7.33 -6.77
C ARG A 160 19.91 -6.97 -5.44
N ARG A 161 20.05 -7.97 -4.56
CA ARG A 161 20.79 -7.86 -3.28
C ARG A 161 22.25 -7.48 -3.50
N LYS A 162 22.90 -8.12 -4.48
CA LYS A 162 24.32 -7.88 -4.84
C LYS A 162 25.26 -7.98 -3.63
N GLY A 163 24.99 -8.94 -2.74
CA GLY A 163 25.82 -9.18 -1.54
C GLY A 163 25.64 -8.18 -0.39
N ARG A 164 24.67 -7.26 -0.47
CA ARG A 164 24.37 -6.28 0.59
C ARG A 164 23.36 -6.83 1.60
N ASP A 165 23.37 -6.29 2.82
CA ASP A 165 22.26 -6.46 3.75
C ASP A 165 21.21 -5.39 3.45
N LEU A 166 19.97 -5.81 3.22
CA LEU A 166 18.86 -4.91 2.89
C LEU A 166 17.80 -4.96 3.97
N TYR A 167 17.19 -3.80 4.24
CA TYR A 167 16.14 -3.67 5.23
C TYR A 167 14.77 -3.62 4.56
N ASP A 168 13.74 -4.03 5.28
CA ASP A 168 12.36 -3.93 4.85
C ASP A 168 11.61 -2.81 5.61
N LEU A 169 10.52 -2.32 5.05
CA LEU A 169 9.61 -1.36 5.66
C LEU A 169 8.97 -1.85 6.97
N ASN A 170 8.99 -3.14 7.29
CA ASN A 170 8.59 -3.63 8.62
C ASN A 170 9.55 -3.17 9.74
N ILE A 171 10.80 -2.80 9.43
CA ILE A 171 11.75 -2.16 10.34
C ILE A 171 12.48 -1.09 9.52
N PRO A 172 11.84 0.06 9.25
CA PRO A 172 12.36 0.97 8.25
C PRO A 172 13.70 1.50 8.73
N GLY A 173 14.73 1.28 7.92
CA GLY A 173 15.96 2.06 7.97
C GLY A 173 15.68 3.48 7.47
N VAL A 174 16.61 4.05 6.70
CA VAL A 174 16.39 5.32 6.03
C VAL A 174 15.57 5.07 4.76
N VAL A 175 14.34 5.57 4.74
CA VAL A 175 13.50 5.65 3.55
C VAL A 175 13.80 6.99 2.87
N ASP A 176 14.35 6.93 1.66
CA ASP A 176 14.66 8.11 0.88
C ASP A 176 14.53 7.83 -0.62
N VAL A 177 14.05 8.81 -1.36
CA VAL A 177 13.77 8.70 -2.80
C VAL A 177 14.13 9.99 -3.50
N ASP A 178 14.96 9.88 -4.53
CA ASP A 178 15.16 10.97 -5.49
C ASP A 178 14.09 10.91 -6.58
N ILE A 179 13.50 12.06 -6.92
CA ILE A 179 12.44 12.18 -7.95
C ILE A 179 12.92 13.12 -9.04
N GLU A 180 13.11 12.57 -10.23
CA GLU A 180 13.59 13.26 -11.42
C GLU A 180 12.44 13.44 -12.42
N TYR A 181 12.18 14.68 -12.85
CA TYR A 181 11.20 14.96 -13.89
C TYR A 181 11.80 14.67 -15.27
N LEU A 182 11.14 13.80 -16.04
CA LEU A 182 11.61 13.35 -17.35
C LEU A 182 10.96 14.08 -18.53
N GLY A 183 9.84 14.78 -18.31
CA GLY A 183 9.07 15.45 -19.36
C GLY A 183 7.58 15.14 -19.28
N TYR A 184 6.87 15.51 -20.34
CA TYR A 184 5.42 15.33 -20.42
C TYR A 184 4.95 14.89 -21.81
N VAL A 185 3.76 14.33 -21.86
CA VAL A 185 3.02 14.01 -23.08
C VAL A 185 1.69 14.74 -23.04
N ASP A 186 1.33 15.38 -24.14
CA ASP A 186 0.03 16.02 -24.32
C ASP A 186 -0.90 15.11 -25.12
N GLY A 187 -2.16 15.03 -24.70
CA GLY A 187 -3.27 14.45 -25.44
C GLY A 187 -4.21 15.53 -25.95
N LYS A 188 -4.61 15.44 -27.22
CA LYS A 188 -5.66 16.26 -27.84
C LYS A 188 -6.87 15.40 -28.15
N LEU A 189 -8.03 15.79 -27.64
CA LEU A 189 -9.27 15.05 -27.82
C LEU A 189 -9.72 15.13 -29.27
N GLN A 190 -10.17 14.01 -29.81
CA GLN A 190 -10.72 13.95 -31.16
C GLN A 190 -12.24 14.02 -31.10
N THR A 191 -12.80 15.07 -31.72
CA THR A 191 -14.24 15.32 -31.76
C THR A 191 -15.00 14.13 -32.34
N GLY A 192 -16.04 13.69 -31.64
CA GLY A 192 -16.94 12.63 -32.09
C GLY A 192 -16.43 11.19 -31.92
N LEU A 193 -15.25 10.98 -31.31
CA LEU A 193 -14.73 9.64 -31.06
C LEU A 193 -15.06 9.10 -29.66
N ARG A 194 -15.18 9.97 -28.66
CA ARG A 194 -15.43 9.59 -27.26
C ARG A 194 -16.91 9.46 -26.96
N PRO A 195 -17.30 8.64 -25.98
CA PRO A 195 -18.67 8.60 -25.52
C PRO A 195 -19.07 9.96 -24.92
N VAL A 196 -20.31 10.35 -25.14
CA VAL A 196 -20.93 11.51 -24.48
C VAL A 196 -22.04 10.96 -23.60
N LEU A 197 -21.84 11.03 -22.29
CA LEU A 197 -22.84 10.58 -21.32
C LEU A 197 -23.79 11.72 -21.00
N SER A 198 -25.09 11.47 -21.14
CA SER A 198 -26.15 12.36 -20.67
C SER A 198 -26.34 12.15 -19.16
N PRO A 199 -26.72 13.20 -18.40
CA PRO A 199 -27.01 13.04 -16.97
C PRO A 199 -28.13 12.04 -16.65
N LYS A 200 -28.98 11.72 -17.65
CA LYS A 200 -30.13 10.82 -17.52
C LYS A 200 -29.97 9.50 -18.27
N LEU A 201 -28.83 9.26 -18.92
CA LEU A 201 -28.53 8.08 -19.75
C LEU A 201 -29.48 7.87 -20.94
N ASP A 202 -30.31 8.86 -21.26
CA ASP A 202 -31.35 8.81 -22.28
C ASP A 202 -30.86 9.19 -23.69
N ASN A 203 -29.73 9.88 -23.76
CA ASN A 203 -29.13 10.39 -24.99
C ASN A 203 -27.61 10.13 -25.01
N ASP A 204 -27.18 9.01 -24.43
CA ASP A 204 -25.78 8.62 -24.42
C ASP A 204 -25.31 8.34 -25.86
N ILE A 205 -24.29 9.06 -26.30
CA ILE A 205 -23.63 8.79 -27.58
C ILE A 205 -22.51 7.80 -27.31
N GLN A 206 -22.57 6.63 -27.95
CA GLN A 206 -21.50 5.64 -27.88
C GLN A 206 -20.22 6.18 -28.52
N GLY A 207 -19.08 5.87 -27.91
CA GLY A 207 -17.78 6.17 -28.50
C GLY A 207 -17.57 5.37 -29.79
N LYS A 208 -16.89 5.97 -30.76
CA LYS A 208 -16.58 5.33 -32.05
C LYS A 208 -15.22 4.65 -32.05
N SER A 209 -14.31 5.05 -31.15
CA SER A 209 -12.99 4.44 -31.01
C SER A 209 -12.35 4.74 -29.65
N TYR A 210 -11.43 3.88 -29.24
CA TYR A 210 -10.55 4.09 -28.09
C TYR A 210 -9.11 4.32 -28.60
N PRO A 211 -8.33 5.27 -28.04
CA PRO A 211 -8.63 6.04 -26.84
C PRO A 211 -9.37 7.37 -27.07
N GLY A 212 -9.65 7.74 -28.32
CA GLY A 212 -10.40 8.96 -28.68
C GLY A 212 -9.60 10.26 -28.50
N TYR A 213 -8.27 10.17 -28.56
CA TYR A 213 -7.33 11.28 -28.56
C TYR A 213 -6.06 10.90 -29.31
N THR A 214 -5.31 11.91 -29.77
CA THR A 214 -3.94 11.76 -30.27
C THR A 214 -2.96 12.29 -29.24
N THR A 215 -1.76 11.72 -29.20
CA THR A 215 -0.69 12.14 -28.29
C THR A 215 0.50 12.72 -29.03
N THR A 216 1.25 13.60 -28.36
CA THR A 216 2.60 13.96 -28.78
C THR A 216 3.60 12.85 -28.41
N ASP A 217 4.82 12.95 -28.92
CA ASP A 217 5.97 12.29 -28.30
C ASP A 217 6.27 12.91 -26.92
N LEU A 218 7.18 12.28 -26.17
CA LEU A 218 7.65 12.81 -24.88
C LEU A 218 8.40 14.14 -25.08
N ILE A 219 7.87 15.21 -24.50
CA ILE A 219 8.44 16.56 -24.52
C ILE A 219 9.27 16.78 -23.25
N ARG A 220 10.58 16.94 -23.40
CA ARG A 220 11.50 17.25 -22.29
C ARG A 220 11.59 18.75 -22.04
N SER A 221 10.67 19.28 -21.23
CA SER A 221 10.62 20.71 -20.91
C SER A 221 9.97 20.95 -19.55
N GLY A 222 10.55 21.87 -18.76
CA GLY A 222 9.94 22.39 -17.53
C GLY A 222 8.83 23.43 -17.76
N THR A 223 8.59 23.79 -19.03
CA THR A 223 7.43 24.57 -19.46
C THR A 223 6.49 23.70 -20.29
N LEU A 224 5.25 23.58 -19.80
CA LEU A 224 4.18 22.81 -20.40
C LEU A 224 3.29 23.72 -21.27
N ARG A 225 2.59 23.12 -22.22
CA ARG A 225 1.53 23.78 -22.97
C ARG A 225 0.17 23.39 -22.38
N SER A 226 -0.80 24.29 -22.48
CA SER A 226 -2.18 23.96 -22.19
C SER A 226 -2.69 22.91 -23.20
N SER A 227 -3.15 21.76 -22.72
CA SER A 227 -3.73 20.69 -23.54
C SER A 227 -4.98 20.10 -22.89
N ASP A 228 -5.74 19.29 -23.63
CA ASP A 228 -6.95 18.64 -23.10
C ASP A 228 -6.61 17.56 -22.06
N ILE A 229 -5.48 16.88 -22.28
CA ILE A 229 -4.91 15.91 -21.36
C ILE A 229 -3.41 16.15 -21.28
N THR A 230 -2.84 16.10 -20.09
CA THR A 230 -1.39 16.09 -19.88
C THR A 230 -1.01 14.94 -18.94
N TRP A 231 0.03 14.21 -19.34
CA TRP A 231 0.69 13.20 -18.52
C TRP A 231 2.12 13.63 -18.23
N LEU A 232 2.50 13.62 -16.97
CA LEU A 232 3.83 13.99 -16.51
C LEU A 232 4.62 12.73 -16.20
N LYS A 233 5.84 12.64 -16.69
CA LYS A 233 6.71 11.49 -16.48
C LYS A 233 7.77 11.82 -15.44
N PHE A 234 7.92 10.95 -14.46
CA PHE A 234 8.95 11.03 -13.45
C PHE A 234 9.70 9.71 -13.37
N LYS A 235 10.99 9.79 -13.05
CA LYS A 235 11.79 8.69 -12.56
C LYS A 235 11.92 8.84 -11.05
N TYR A 236 11.78 7.75 -10.32
CA TYR A 236 12.05 7.71 -8.89
C TYR A 236 13.16 6.71 -8.63
N THR A 237 14.11 7.07 -7.77
CA THR A 237 15.28 6.25 -7.41
C THR A 237 15.29 6.05 -5.90
N ASN A 238 15.35 4.81 -5.43
CA ASN A 238 15.53 4.53 -4.00
C ASN A 238 16.97 4.87 -3.60
N THR A 239 17.15 6.00 -2.92
CA THR A 239 18.44 6.47 -2.39
C THR A 239 18.65 6.06 -0.93
N GLY A 240 17.61 5.54 -0.28
CA GLY A 240 17.66 5.00 1.06
C GLY A 240 18.38 3.66 1.15
N ASN A 241 18.29 3.03 2.32
CA ASN A 241 18.84 1.70 2.57
C ASN A 241 17.75 0.65 2.83
N THR A 242 16.48 1.02 2.67
CA THR A 242 15.32 0.16 2.89
C THR A 242 14.64 -0.15 1.56
N ILE A 243 14.26 -1.41 1.32
CA ILE A 243 13.47 -1.83 0.16
C ILE A 243 12.09 -1.17 0.25
N LEU A 244 11.63 -0.52 -0.81
CA LEU A 244 10.28 0.03 -0.85
C LEU A 244 9.32 -1.05 -1.34
N ASP A 245 8.48 -1.57 -0.44
CA ASP A 245 7.48 -2.60 -0.74
C ASP A 245 6.18 -1.98 -1.28
N ALA A 246 5.63 -2.55 -2.35
CA ALA A 246 4.35 -2.16 -2.93
C ALA A 246 3.14 -2.83 -2.27
N ASP A 247 3.36 -3.84 -1.44
CA ASP A 247 2.35 -4.73 -0.84
C ASP A 247 2.52 -4.84 0.69
N GLY A 248 1.68 -5.66 1.33
CA GLY A 248 1.80 -6.00 2.76
C GLY A 248 1.48 -4.88 3.77
N ASN A 249 1.96 -5.06 5.00
CA ASN A 249 1.77 -4.09 6.10
C ASN A 249 2.70 -2.87 5.98
N GLY A 250 3.72 -2.93 5.12
CA GLY A 250 4.66 -1.86 4.84
C GLY A 250 4.39 -1.08 3.56
N THR A 251 3.26 -1.26 2.87
CA THR A 251 3.04 -0.72 1.52
C THR A 251 3.41 0.76 1.38
N PHE A 252 4.42 1.04 0.57
CA PHE A 252 4.86 2.37 0.19
C PHE A 252 4.13 2.85 -1.07
N SER A 253 3.81 4.14 -1.09
CA SER A 253 3.22 4.79 -2.26
C SER A 253 3.55 6.28 -2.27
N PHE A 254 3.51 6.88 -3.46
CA PHE A 254 3.58 8.33 -3.61
C PHE A 254 2.17 8.92 -3.61
N ILE A 255 2.01 10.09 -2.99
CA ILE A 255 0.78 10.87 -3.02
C ILE A 255 1.11 12.23 -3.66
N PRO A 256 0.81 12.41 -4.96
CA PRO A 256 1.07 13.67 -5.64
C PRO A 256 -0.06 14.67 -5.37
N HIS A 257 0.32 15.83 -4.83
CA HIS A 257 -0.56 16.98 -4.63
C HIS A 257 -0.19 18.09 -5.61
N LEU A 258 -1.15 18.55 -6.40
CA LEU A 258 -0.96 19.66 -7.33
C LEU A 258 -1.40 20.97 -6.68
N TYR A 259 -0.49 21.94 -6.67
CA TYR A 259 -0.74 23.31 -6.27
C TYR A 259 -0.64 24.23 -7.48
N LYS A 260 -1.49 25.26 -7.49
CA LYS A 260 -1.40 26.38 -8.42
C LYS A 260 -1.04 27.64 -7.65
N LYS A 261 -0.19 28.48 -8.23
CA LYS A 261 0.17 29.76 -7.63
C LYS A 261 -0.96 30.77 -7.79
N GLU A 262 -1.36 31.40 -6.70
CA GLU A 262 -2.36 32.45 -6.61
C GLU A 262 -1.73 33.68 -5.92
N GLY A 263 -1.29 34.65 -6.73
CA GLY A 263 -0.46 35.75 -6.24
C GLY A 263 0.88 35.24 -5.71
N SER A 264 1.15 35.44 -4.42
CA SER A 264 2.37 34.96 -3.74
C SER A 264 2.21 33.61 -3.03
N LYS A 265 1.02 33.00 -3.05
CA LYS A 265 0.72 31.77 -2.31
C LYS A 265 0.51 30.58 -3.24
N TRP A 266 0.75 29.38 -2.73
CA TRP A 266 0.40 28.13 -3.38
C TRP A 266 -0.95 27.66 -2.83
N ALA A 267 -1.93 27.42 -3.71
CA ALA A 267 -3.26 26.92 -3.36
C ALA A 267 -3.45 25.50 -3.89
N ASP A 268 -4.07 24.63 -3.09
CA ASP A 268 -4.44 23.28 -3.51
C ASP A 268 -5.30 23.34 -4.77
N SER A 269 -4.81 22.71 -5.84
CA SER A 269 -5.46 22.75 -7.16
C SER A 269 -6.14 21.42 -7.47
N ASP A 270 -5.43 20.31 -7.26
CA ASP A 270 -5.93 18.97 -7.55
C ASP A 270 -5.08 17.83 -6.95
N ILE A 271 -5.59 16.60 -7.12
CA ILE A 271 -4.92 15.32 -6.80
C ILE A 271 -5.08 14.36 -7.98
N THR A 272 -4.34 13.24 -7.98
CA THR A 272 -4.50 12.20 -9.01
C THR A 272 -5.80 11.41 -8.81
N VAL A 273 -6.26 10.75 -9.88
CA VAL A 273 -7.47 9.90 -9.82
C VAL A 273 -7.28 8.72 -8.89
N ASN A 274 -6.08 8.11 -8.91
CA ASN A 274 -5.77 6.94 -8.08
C ASN A 274 -5.40 7.34 -6.64
N MET A 275 -5.20 8.65 -6.38
CA MET A 275 -4.76 9.29 -5.12
C MET A 275 -3.40 8.82 -4.59
N HIS A 276 -3.03 7.56 -4.85
CA HIS A 276 -1.83 6.89 -4.43
C HIS A 276 -1.22 6.22 -5.66
N GLU A 277 -0.04 6.70 -6.05
CA GLU A 277 0.75 6.05 -7.08
C GLU A 277 1.56 4.93 -6.41
N ARG A 278 1.09 3.70 -6.63
CA ARG A 278 1.74 2.49 -6.11
C ARG A 278 2.94 2.14 -6.96
N LEU A 279 3.92 1.57 -6.31
CA LEU A 279 4.99 0.85 -6.98
C LEU A 279 4.38 -0.44 -7.55
N PHE A 280 4.83 -0.88 -8.73
CA PHE A 280 4.35 -2.13 -9.33
C PHE A 280 5.21 -3.35 -8.95
N ASP A 281 6.41 -3.10 -8.43
CA ASP A 281 7.35 -4.09 -7.93
C ASP A 281 8.08 -3.47 -6.73
N TYR A 282 8.76 -4.31 -5.95
CA TYR A 282 9.69 -3.86 -4.92
C TYR A 282 10.73 -2.93 -5.54
N LEU A 283 11.16 -1.89 -4.83
CA LEU A 283 12.27 -1.02 -5.26
C LEU A 283 13.43 -1.12 -4.28
N TYR A 284 14.51 -1.77 -4.70
CA TYR A 284 15.67 -2.01 -3.83
C TYR A 284 16.57 -0.76 -3.79
N PRO A 285 17.38 -0.59 -2.74
CA PRO A 285 18.37 0.48 -2.66
C PRO A 285 19.27 0.57 -3.91
N GLY A 286 19.28 1.76 -4.52
CA GLY A 286 20.01 2.09 -5.75
C GLY A 286 19.27 1.77 -7.05
N GLU A 287 18.07 1.20 -6.99
CA GLU A 287 17.24 0.98 -8.18
C GLU A 287 16.35 2.18 -8.49
N SER A 288 15.97 2.29 -9.76
CA SER A 288 15.05 3.30 -10.25
C SER A 288 13.93 2.67 -11.05
N ASP A 289 12.79 3.33 -11.08
CA ASP A 289 11.67 3.03 -11.96
C ASP A 289 10.96 4.33 -12.35
N GLU A 290 9.95 4.25 -13.21
CA GLU A 290 9.25 5.41 -13.78
C GLU A 290 7.76 5.41 -13.44
N MET A 291 7.21 6.59 -13.18
CA MET A 291 5.77 6.79 -13.03
C MET A 291 5.24 7.86 -13.98
N TRP A 292 4.01 7.64 -14.42
CA TRP A 292 3.23 8.59 -15.19
C TRP A 292 2.10 9.13 -14.34
N ILE A 293 2.01 10.46 -14.25
CA ILE A 293 1.06 11.15 -13.39
C ILE A 293 0.07 11.92 -14.24
N THR A 294 -1.21 11.77 -13.91
CA THR A 294 -2.29 12.61 -14.44
C THR A 294 -3.23 13.00 -13.31
N PHE A 295 -3.56 14.28 -13.26
CA PHE A 295 -4.47 14.83 -12.25
C PHE A 295 -5.93 14.70 -12.73
N ARG A 296 -6.90 14.77 -11.82
CA ARG A 296 -8.33 14.63 -12.16
C ARG A 296 -8.75 15.68 -13.20
N LYS A 297 -8.31 16.91 -13.01
CA LYS A 297 -8.22 17.98 -13.99
C LYS A 297 -7.11 17.61 -14.97
N ARG A 298 -7.52 16.97 -16.05
CA ARG A 298 -6.62 16.47 -17.10
C ARG A 298 -5.91 17.60 -17.86
N ASN A 299 -6.50 18.80 -17.82
CA ASN A 299 -6.01 20.01 -18.45
C ASN A 299 -5.53 21.03 -17.42
N PHE A 300 -4.42 21.70 -17.73
CA PHE A 300 -3.90 22.80 -16.91
C PHE A 300 -4.13 24.14 -17.61
N ALA A 301 -4.78 25.07 -16.92
CA ALA A 301 -4.84 26.46 -17.37
C ALA A 301 -3.44 27.11 -17.27
N PRO A 302 -3.14 28.16 -18.04
CA PRO A 302 -1.88 28.89 -17.90
C PRO A 302 -1.60 29.36 -16.47
N GLY A 303 -0.33 29.34 -16.07
CA GLY A 303 0.15 29.75 -14.76
C GLY A 303 1.34 28.96 -14.23
N GLU A 304 1.76 29.27 -13.01
CA GLU A 304 2.80 28.56 -12.27
C GLU A 304 2.17 27.47 -11.37
N TYR A 305 2.80 26.30 -11.34
CA TYR A 305 2.33 25.11 -10.63
C TYR A 305 3.47 24.47 -9.85
N LYS A 306 3.08 23.72 -8.82
CA LYS A 306 3.99 22.89 -8.02
C LYS A 306 3.33 21.55 -7.73
N ILE A 307 4.09 20.47 -7.85
CA ILE A 307 3.71 19.16 -7.35
C ILE A 307 4.48 18.93 -6.06
N ILE A 308 3.79 18.50 -5.02
CA ILE A 308 4.41 17.94 -3.83
C ILE A 308 4.16 16.43 -3.87
N PHE A 309 5.25 15.67 -3.81
CA PHE A 309 5.24 14.23 -3.67
C PHE A 309 5.42 13.87 -2.21
N GLU A 310 4.44 13.19 -1.63
CA GLU A 310 4.61 12.58 -0.32
C GLU A 310 4.80 11.08 -0.45
N GLY A 311 5.95 10.56 -0.04
CA GLY A 311 6.17 9.13 0.10
C GLY A 311 5.64 8.66 1.45
N ARG A 312 4.67 7.73 1.43
CA ARG A 312 4.01 7.25 2.65
C ARG A 312 4.04 5.73 2.78
N ILE A 313 4.31 5.24 4.00
CA ILE A 313 3.99 3.86 4.40
C ILE A 313 2.52 3.83 4.82
N ARG A 314 1.72 3.01 4.16
CA ARG A 314 0.30 2.82 4.44
C ARG A 314 0.08 1.82 5.57
N ASN A 315 -1.10 1.87 6.17
CA ASN A 315 -1.54 0.96 7.24
C ASN A 315 -0.80 1.14 8.57
N GLU A 316 0.14 2.08 8.69
CA GLU A 316 0.60 2.57 9.99
C GLU A 316 -0.49 3.41 10.67
N GLN A 317 -0.88 3.01 11.88
CA GLN A 317 -1.88 3.69 12.68
C GLN A 317 -1.28 4.21 14.00
N LYS A 318 -1.82 5.33 14.48
CA LYS A 318 -1.60 5.81 15.85
C LYS A 318 -2.72 5.36 16.80
N ASP A 319 -3.94 5.13 16.28
CA ASP A 319 -5.15 4.79 17.03
C ASP A 319 -5.70 3.42 16.61
N SER A 320 -6.33 2.69 17.54
CA SER A 320 -6.78 1.29 17.39
C SER A 320 -8.12 1.07 16.67
N ASP A 321 -8.89 2.14 16.43
CA ASP A 321 -10.34 2.00 16.27
C ASP A 321 -10.84 1.86 14.81
N TYR A 322 -9.95 1.77 13.82
CA TYR A 322 -10.37 1.53 12.43
C TYR A 322 -9.26 0.94 11.55
N ALA A 323 -9.61 0.00 10.67
CA ALA A 323 -8.70 -0.44 9.61
C ALA A 323 -8.38 0.74 8.69
N ALA A 324 -7.17 1.31 8.83
CA ALA A 324 -6.77 2.50 8.11
C ALA A 324 -6.48 2.19 6.64
N VAL A 325 -7.52 2.03 5.83
CA VAL A 325 -7.37 1.73 4.39
C VAL A 325 -6.79 2.93 3.64
N TRP A 326 -6.67 4.15 4.21
CA TRP A 326 -6.28 5.37 3.47
C TRP A 326 -5.35 6.32 4.22
N LYS A 327 -4.73 5.87 5.32
CA LYS A 327 -3.80 6.70 6.12
C LYS A 327 -2.43 6.03 6.22
N GLY A 328 -1.44 6.83 6.57
CA GLY A 328 -0.05 6.40 6.65
C GLY A 328 0.86 7.54 7.07
N ARG A 329 2.06 7.21 7.54
CA ARG A 329 3.09 8.18 7.92
C ARG A 329 3.79 8.68 6.66
N THR A 330 3.92 10.01 6.53
CA THR A 330 4.79 10.60 5.53
C THR A 330 6.23 10.45 5.97
N LEU A 331 7.05 9.79 5.14
CA LEU A 331 8.46 9.57 5.41
C LEU A 331 9.36 10.49 4.59
N MET A 332 8.89 10.89 3.41
CA MET A 332 9.64 11.79 2.55
C MET A 332 8.69 12.73 1.82
N THR A 333 9.22 13.91 1.52
CA THR A 333 8.53 14.93 0.74
C THR A 333 9.50 15.46 -0.31
N SER A 334 9.08 15.47 -1.57
CA SER A 334 9.80 16.10 -2.66
C SER A 334 8.89 17.08 -3.40
N SER A 335 9.46 18.06 -4.10
CA SER A 335 8.68 19.06 -4.82
C SER A 335 9.25 19.35 -6.20
N PHE A 336 8.35 19.55 -7.17
CA PHE A 336 8.67 19.93 -8.54
C PHE A 336 7.82 21.11 -8.98
N GLU A 337 8.44 22.21 -9.38
CA GLU A 337 7.76 23.41 -9.89
C GLU A 337 7.84 23.47 -11.42
N PHE A 338 6.75 23.89 -12.06
CA PHE A 338 6.67 24.01 -13.51
C PHE A 338 5.72 25.14 -13.93
N THR A 339 5.85 25.58 -15.18
CA THR A 339 4.98 26.63 -15.75
C THR A 339 4.15 26.06 -16.90
N VAL A 340 2.89 26.47 -16.98
CA VAL A 340 1.99 26.16 -18.10
C VAL A 340 1.75 27.43 -18.91
N LYS A 341 2.02 27.37 -20.21
CA LYS A 341 1.72 28.45 -21.16
C LYS A 341 0.42 28.19 -21.90
N ALA A 342 -0.21 29.27 -22.37
CA ALA A 342 -1.33 29.17 -23.29
C ALA A 342 -0.95 28.34 -24.51
N ASP A 343 -1.91 27.57 -25.04
CA ASP A 343 -1.70 26.91 -26.31
C ASP A 343 -1.52 27.99 -27.38
N ALA A 344 -0.40 27.96 -28.09
CA ALA A 344 -0.07 29.00 -29.05
C ALA A 344 -0.92 28.91 -30.33
N GLY A 345 -1.74 27.86 -30.49
CA GLY A 345 -2.60 27.66 -31.65
C GLY A 345 -1.81 27.67 -32.94
N VAL A 346 -1.30 26.51 -33.35
CA VAL A 346 -0.77 26.35 -34.71
C VAL A 346 -1.92 26.16 -35.68
#